data_AF-A0A496AX29-F1
#
_entry.id   AF-A0A496AX29-F1
#
_cell.length_a   1.000
_cell.length_b   1.000
_cell.length_c   1.000
_cell.angle_alpha   90.00
_cell.angle_beta   90.00
_cell.angle_gamma   90.00
#
_symmetry.space_group_name_H-M   'P 1'
#
loop_
_entity.id
_entity.type
_entity.pdbx_description
1 polymer ?
#
loop_
_entity_poly.entity_id
_entity_poly.type
_entity_poly.pdbx_seq_one_letter_code
_entity_poly.pdbx_strand_id
1 'polypeptide(L)'
;MKQFIASPQKYNFALRRILMIGLLLVPFAFAGCGGKLGKIEPSIVDTAIANAEAAITAAKEVDAPSLAPDAFEAAKSNLEAAKTALAEKRGSEALQLAYQAVADAKLARKSAINIAKNSELNAAILQKEAKAEALRQKLSDRESELKRTQSEMQEVRGEETQLKKAVRDLQKKNRELSITHEDYGKQVAKLLKTVEEMQTHGQQAETEIRNYGKEISALRRKLEITDRIVKEEGYQKRAAIAEAESLRKQIREQAEIYTKKLAAASQQGIEAKHAEFLKQQAQKARAYVDSQPPLSPAKTGRTSLSTAQIAAGKTALSNWESAWQSGNLNVHLAYYGPNAAADKVVIRESKEQRSKIDRQQLESELRQMGAHAWTKVKIDTEVESESVIGIQQLSRLVAPAADENATALYNIWIREVWMHQVGNDWKIHHEIWKIFENVPDF
;
A
#
# COMPACT_ATOMS: atom_id res chain seq x y z
N MET A 1 -11.47 -15.24 -30.82
CA MET A 1 -11.48 -15.41 -32.29
C MET A 1 -10.39 -16.41 -32.66
N LYS A 2 -10.78 -17.62 -33.09
CA LYS A 2 -9.88 -18.66 -33.59
C LYS A 2 -9.57 -18.34 -35.06
N GLN A 3 -8.29 -18.17 -35.41
CA GLN A 3 -7.86 -18.14 -36.81
C GLN A 3 -7.14 -19.44 -37.13
N PHE A 4 -7.88 -20.33 -37.80
CA PHE A 4 -7.34 -21.43 -38.58
C PHE A 4 -6.81 -20.85 -39.89
N ILE A 5 -5.53 -21.06 -40.18
CA ILE A 5 -4.99 -20.87 -41.53
C ILE A 5 -4.94 -22.27 -42.16
N ALA A 6 -5.92 -22.52 -43.03
CA ALA A 6 -5.84 -23.54 -44.06
C ALA A 6 -5.32 -22.86 -45.34
N SER A 7 -4.44 -23.54 -46.07
CA SER A 7 -4.23 -23.26 -47.49
C SER A 7 -4.01 -24.57 -48.25
N PRO A 8 -4.48 -24.68 -49.52
CA PRO A 8 -4.68 -25.92 -50.25
C PRO A 8 -3.80 -26.03 -51.54
N GLN A 9 -4.18 -26.98 -52.41
CA GLN A 9 -3.77 -27.23 -53.82
C GLN A 9 -2.56 -28.18 -54.00
N LYS A 10 -2.71 -29.42 -54.53
CA LYS A 10 -3.09 -29.85 -55.91
C LYS A 10 -2.27 -29.17 -57.02
N TYR A 11 -1.38 -29.91 -57.68
CA TYR A 11 -1.66 -30.53 -59.00
C TYR A 11 -0.50 -31.43 -59.47
N ASN A 12 -0.91 -32.45 -60.23
CA ASN A 12 -0.14 -33.47 -60.94
C ASN A 12 0.78 -32.89 -62.03
N PHE A 13 1.83 -33.61 -62.45
CA PHE A 13 1.87 -34.46 -63.66
C PHE A 13 3.31 -34.89 -64.00
N ALA A 14 3.42 -36.08 -64.60
CA ALA A 14 4.56 -36.58 -65.39
C ALA A 14 5.87 -36.99 -64.68
N LEU A 15 6.04 -38.30 -64.44
CA LEU A 15 6.97 -39.09 -65.25
C LEU A 15 6.71 -40.61 -65.12
N ARG A 16 6.11 -41.15 -66.20
CA ARG A 16 6.37 -42.42 -66.91
C ARG A 16 6.77 -43.67 -66.10
N ARG A 17 5.93 -44.70 -66.05
CA ARG A 17 5.79 -45.77 -67.07
C ARG A 17 7.12 -46.43 -67.45
N ILE A 18 7.34 -47.67 -66.97
CA ILE A 18 7.76 -48.88 -67.73
C ILE A 18 7.64 -50.05 -66.72
N LEU A 19 6.51 -50.76 -66.74
CA LEU A 19 6.38 -52.08 -66.11
C LEU A 19 5.23 -52.79 -66.83
N MET A 20 5.54 -53.29 -68.02
CA MET A 20 4.74 -54.22 -68.82
C MET A 20 5.64 -54.69 -69.96
N ILE A 21 5.46 -55.95 -70.36
CA ILE A 21 6.14 -56.70 -71.45
C ILE A 21 7.25 -57.62 -70.92
N GLY A 22 6.98 -58.93 -71.00
CA GLY A 22 8.01 -59.94 -70.78
C GLY A 22 7.54 -61.38 -70.55
N LEU A 23 6.24 -61.69 -70.53
CA LEU A 23 5.77 -63.08 -70.57
C LEU A 23 5.75 -63.55 -72.04
N LEU A 24 6.92 -63.90 -72.56
CA LEU A 24 7.10 -64.52 -73.87
C LEU A 24 7.26 -66.03 -73.68
N LEU A 25 6.13 -66.72 -73.79
CA LEU A 25 6.04 -68.14 -74.10
C LEU A 25 6.62 -68.36 -75.50
N VAL A 26 7.75 -69.05 -75.59
CA VAL A 26 8.24 -69.70 -76.82
C VAL A 26 8.62 -71.14 -76.47
N PRO A 27 7.94 -72.16 -77.05
CA PRO A 27 8.42 -73.52 -76.99
C PRO A 27 9.44 -73.72 -78.11
N PHE A 28 10.72 -73.62 -77.79
CA PHE A 28 11.76 -74.16 -78.67
C PHE A 28 11.86 -75.67 -78.43
N ALA A 29 11.28 -76.43 -79.35
CA ALA A 29 11.67 -77.80 -79.58
C ALA A 29 13.16 -77.81 -80.00
N PHE A 30 14.02 -78.39 -79.16
CA PHE A 30 15.23 -79.04 -79.63
C PHE A 30 15.18 -80.51 -79.21
N ALA A 31 15.16 -81.34 -80.24
CA ALA A 31 15.42 -82.76 -80.19
C ALA A 31 16.75 -83.03 -79.47
N GLY A 32 16.83 -84.24 -78.89
CA GLY A 32 18.01 -84.72 -78.21
C GLY A 32 19.26 -84.68 -79.10
N CYS A 33 20.34 -84.21 -78.50
CA CYS A 33 21.67 -84.71 -78.74
C CYS A 33 22.23 -85.09 -77.37
N GLY A 34 22.19 -86.40 -77.08
CA GLY A 34 23.12 -87.03 -76.13
C GLY A 34 24.53 -86.89 -76.70
N GLY A 35 25.11 -85.71 -76.53
CA GLY A 35 26.54 -85.50 -76.71
C GLY A 35 27.21 -85.76 -75.38
N LYS A 36 28.05 -86.80 -75.32
CA LYS A 36 29.11 -86.90 -74.32
C LYS A 36 29.83 -85.56 -74.28
N LEU A 37 29.53 -84.73 -73.28
CA LEU A 37 30.38 -83.59 -72.94
C LEU A 37 31.73 -84.20 -72.58
N GLY A 38 32.70 -83.91 -73.44
CA GLY A 38 34.08 -84.35 -73.30
C GLY A 38 34.59 -84.05 -71.91
N LYS A 39 35.51 -84.90 -71.45
CA LYS A 39 36.27 -84.72 -70.21
C LYS A 39 36.64 -83.25 -70.07
N ILE A 40 35.96 -82.53 -69.19
CA ILE A 40 36.38 -81.18 -68.81
C ILE A 40 37.79 -81.34 -68.26
N GLU A 41 38.71 -80.57 -68.81
CA GLU A 41 40.10 -80.63 -68.42
C GLU A 41 40.20 -80.27 -66.93
N PRO A 42 40.81 -81.11 -66.08
CA PRO A 42 40.89 -80.87 -64.64
C PRO A 42 41.42 -79.46 -64.29
N SER A 43 42.31 -78.93 -65.13
CA SER A 43 42.87 -77.57 -65.04
C SER A 43 41.82 -76.44 -64.96
N ILE A 44 40.68 -76.59 -65.63
CA ILE A 44 39.60 -75.58 -65.64
C ILE A 44 38.83 -75.62 -64.31
N VAL A 45 38.60 -76.82 -63.78
CA VAL A 45 37.91 -77.01 -62.49
C VAL A 45 38.80 -76.54 -61.34
N ASP A 46 40.09 -76.84 -61.38
CA ASP A 46 41.08 -76.37 -60.40
C ASP A 46 41.12 -74.84 -60.33
N THR A 47 41.08 -74.17 -61.50
CA THR A 47 41.03 -72.71 -61.58
C THR A 47 39.73 -72.16 -60.96
N ALA A 48 38.59 -72.81 -61.18
CA ALA A 48 37.32 -72.39 -60.59
C ALA A 48 37.28 -72.58 -59.07
N ILE A 49 37.84 -73.67 -58.55
CA ILE A 49 38.00 -73.92 -57.11
C ILE A 49 38.92 -72.89 -56.49
N ALA A 50 40.07 -72.58 -57.11
CA ALA A 50 40.99 -71.54 -56.63
C ALA A 50 40.30 -70.15 -56.60
N ASN A 51 39.48 -69.84 -57.60
CA ASN A 51 38.68 -68.61 -57.62
C ASN A 51 37.63 -68.57 -56.50
N ALA A 52 37.00 -69.71 -56.18
CA ALA A 52 36.07 -69.83 -55.06
C ALA A 52 36.78 -69.64 -53.71
N GLU A 53 37.96 -70.23 -53.52
CA GLU A 53 38.79 -70.04 -52.32
C GLU A 53 39.22 -68.59 -52.13
N ALA A 54 39.65 -67.93 -53.22
CA ALA A 54 39.99 -66.51 -53.22
C ALA A 54 38.76 -65.64 -52.88
N ALA A 55 37.58 -65.95 -53.43
CA ALA A 55 36.35 -65.22 -53.16
C ALA A 55 35.90 -65.37 -51.70
N ILE A 56 35.99 -66.58 -51.13
CA ILE A 56 35.68 -66.85 -49.71
C ILE A 56 36.66 -66.13 -48.79
N THR A 57 37.95 -66.11 -49.13
CA THR A 57 38.97 -65.36 -48.38
C THR A 57 38.64 -63.87 -48.38
N ALA A 58 38.32 -63.30 -49.54
CA ALA A 58 37.96 -61.89 -49.67
C ALA A 58 36.61 -61.53 -49.00
N ALA A 59 35.70 -62.50 -48.83
CA ALA A 59 34.50 -62.33 -48.03
C ALA A 59 34.82 -62.35 -46.53
N LYS A 60 35.78 -63.19 -46.10
CA LYS A 60 36.24 -63.25 -44.71
C LYS A 60 36.94 -61.96 -44.26
N GLU A 61 37.71 -61.32 -45.14
CA GLU A 61 38.39 -60.03 -44.85
C GLU A 61 37.43 -58.89 -44.46
N VAL A 62 36.17 -58.96 -44.87
CA VAL A 62 35.13 -57.98 -44.52
C VAL A 62 34.17 -58.49 -43.44
N ASP A 63 34.59 -59.51 -42.70
CA ASP A 63 33.82 -60.14 -41.62
C ASP A 63 32.44 -60.69 -42.06
N ALA A 64 32.37 -61.24 -43.29
CA ALA A 64 31.18 -61.96 -43.74
C ALA A 64 30.75 -63.14 -42.84
N PRO A 65 31.63 -63.88 -42.13
CA PRO A 65 31.19 -64.91 -41.18
C PRO A 65 30.24 -64.37 -40.10
N SER A 66 30.45 -63.15 -39.60
CA SER A 66 29.59 -62.55 -38.58
C SER A 66 28.44 -61.73 -39.17
N LEU A 67 28.67 -61.02 -40.28
CA LEU A 67 27.71 -60.06 -40.83
C LEU A 67 26.78 -60.67 -41.89
N ALA A 68 27.19 -61.74 -42.58
CA ALA A 68 26.41 -62.41 -43.62
C ALA A 68 26.58 -63.94 -43.54
N PRO A 69 26.26 -64.57 -42.38
CA PRO A 69 26.59 -65.96 -42.10
C PRO A 69 26.00 -66.94 -43.11
N ASP A 70 24.74 -66.75 -43.50
CA ASP A 70 24.03 -67.69 -44.37
C ASP A 70 24.66 -67.83 -45.76
N ALA A 71 24.99 -66.69 -46.40
CA ALA A 71 25.63 -66.67 -47.71
C ALA A 71 27.10 -67.12 -47.63
N PHE A 72 27.78 -66.85 -46.51
CA PHE A 72 29.16 -67.28 -46.29
C PHE A 72 29.27 -68.80 -46.08
N GLU A 73 28.34 -69.39 -45.33
CA GLU A 73 28.26 -70.84 -45.13
C GLU A 73 27.80 -71.57 -46.39
N ALA A 74 26.87 -71.00 -47.18
CA ALA A 74 26.53 -71.52 -48.51
C ALA A 74 27.74 -71.58 -49.44
N ALA A 75 28.57 -70.53 -49.45
CA ALA A 75 29.80 -70.50 -50.25
C ALA A 75 30.80 -71.60 -49.85
N LYS A 76 31.01 -71.81 -48.54
CA LYS A 76 31.86 -72.89 -48.03
C LYS A 76 31.31 -74.27 -48.38
N SER A 77 30.00 -74.47 -48.16
CA SER A 77 29.34 -75.75 -48.46
C SER A 77 29.47 -76.11 -49.95
N ASN A 78 29.26 -75.13 -50.83
CA ASN A 78 29.40 -75.31 -52.28
C ASN A 78 30.86 -75.55 -52.71
N LEU A 79 31.84 -74.92 -52.04
CA LEU A 79 33.26 -75.19 -52.29
C LEU A 79 33.64 -76.63 -51.90
N GLU A 80 33.22 -77.10 -50.72
CA GLU A 80 33.51 -78.47 -50.27
C GLU A 80 32.81 -79.51 -51.15
N ALA A 81 31.58 -79.23 -51.59
CA ALA A 81 30.88 -80.07 -52.56
C ALA A 81 31.61 -80.09 -53.93
N ALA A 82 32.15 -78.94 -54.39
CA ALA A 82 32.92 -78.86 -55.63
C ALA A 82 34.22 -79.70 -55.56
N LYS A 83 34.94 -79.64 -54.44
CA LYS A 83 36.14 -80.45 -54.19
C LYS A 83 35.83 -81.94 -54.17
N THR A 84 34.71 -82.32 -53.55
CA THR A 84 34.23 -83.70 -53.50
C THR A 84 33.86 -84.20 -54.91
N ALA A 85 33.11 -83.42 -55.69
CA ALA A 85 32.74 -83.76 -57.07
C ALA A 85 33.97 -83.88 -58.00
N LEU A 86 35.01 -83.07 -57.80
CA LEU A 86 36.28 -83.19 -58.53
C LEU A 86 37.00 -84.50 -58.22
N ALA A 87 37.07 -84.90 -56.94
CA ALA A 87 37.65 -86.17 -56.51
C ALA A 87 36.91 -87.38 -57.12
N GLU A 88 35.58 -87.27 -57.27
CA GLU A 88 34.71 -88.26 -57.93
C GLU A 88 34.76 -88.22 -59.47
N LYS A 89 35.60 -87.37 -60.07
CA LYS A 89 35.74 -87.15 -61.52
C LYS A 89 34.47 -86.62 -62.20
N ARG A 90 33.59 -85.93 -61.46
CA ARG A 90 32.37 -85.27 -61.97
C ARG A 90 32.65 -83.79 -62.30
N GLY A 91 33.44 -83.56 -63.35
CA GLY A 91 33.97 -82.23 -63.68
C GLY A 91 32.91 -81.13 -63.93
N SER A 92 31.76 -81.45 -64.54
CA SER A 92 30.70 -80.46 -64.81
C SER A 92 29.98 -80.01 -63.54
N GLU A 93 29.74 -80.96 -62.62
CA GLU A 93 29.14 -80.70 -61.31
C GLU A 93 30.09 -79.90 -60.43
N ALA A 94 31.37 -80.29 -60.39
CA ALA A 94 32.42 -79.57 -59.67
C ALA A 94 32.57 -78.12 -60.15
N LEU A 95 32.53 -77.90 -61.47
CA LEU A 95 32.59 -76.56 -62.05
C LEU A 95 31.37 -75.71 -61.68
N GLN A 96 30.16 -76.27 -61.75
CA GLN A 96 28.94 -75.58 -61.37
C GLN A 96 28.96 -75.18 -59.88
N LEU A 97 29.32 -76.11 -59.00
CA LEU A 97 29.40 -75.88 -57.55
C LEU A 97 30.48 -74.84 -57.21
N ALA A 98 31.63 -74.86 -57.90
CA ALA A 98 32.67 -73.84 -57.73
C ALA A 98 32.18 -72.44 -58.14
N TYR A 99 31.42 -72.32 -59.23
CA TYR A 99 30.81 -71.04 -59.61
C TYR A 99 29.73 -70.56 -58.64
N GLN A 100 28.92 -71.48 -58.11
CA GLN A 100 27.95 -71.16 -57.05
C GLN A 100 28.68 -70.67 -55.79
N ALA A 101 29.76 -71.33 -55.38
CA ALA A 101 30.61 -70.89 -54.26
C ALA A 101 31.18 -69.48 -54.48
N VAL A 102 31.65 -69.14 -55.70
CA VAL A 102 32.10 -67.78 -56.04
C VAL A 102 30.96 -66.77 -55.95
N ALA A 103 29.76 -67.10 -56.43
CA ALA A 103 28.60 -66.22 -56.40
C ALA A 103 28.14 -65.94 -54.97
N ASP A 104 28.02 -66.99 -54.15
CA ASP A 104 27.64 -66.91 -52.75
C ASP A 104 28.68 -66.13 -51.93
N ALA A 105 29.97 -66.35 -52.18
CA ALA A 105 31.04 -65.60 -51.50
C ALA A 105 31.03 -64.10 -51.85
N LYS A 106 30.77 -63.75 -53.12
CA LYS A 106 30.63 -62.35 -53.55
C LYS A 106 29.38 -61.71 -52.94
N LEU A 107 28.27 -62.46 -52.84
CA LEU A 107 27.05 -62.00 -52.19
C LEU A 107 27.29 -61.75 -50.70
N ALA A 108 27.94 -62.69 -50.00
CA ALA A 108 28.30 -62.58 -48.59
C ALA A 108 29.18 -61.35 -48.34
N ARG A 109 30.22 -61.16 -49.15
CA ARG A 109 31.10 -59.98 -49.09
C ARG A 109 30.32 -58.67 -49.26
N LYS A 110 29.45 -58.58 -50.27
CA LYS A 110 28.67 -57.36 -50.53
C LYS A 110 27.67 -57.08 -49.40
N SER A 111 27.02 -58.12 -48.89
CA SER A 111 26.10 -58.01 -47.75
C SER A 111 26.83 -57.50 -46.50
N ALA A 112 27.98 -58.09 -46.17
CA ALA A 112 28.79 -57.68 -45.03
C ALA A 112 29.24 -56.21 -45.11
N ILE A 113 29.74 -55.77 -46.28
CA ILE A 113 30.11 -54.37 -46.51
C ILE A 113 28.91 -53.43 -46.31
N ASN A 114 27.74 -53.79 -46.84
CA ASN A 114 26.54 -52.98 -46.70
C ASN A 114 26.04 -52.91 -45.25
N ILE A 115 26.08 -54.03 -44.52
CA ILE A 115 25.68 -54.08 -43.11
C ILE A 115 26.63 -53.25 -42.26
N ALA A 116 27.96 -53.39 -42.46
CA ALA A 116 28.96 -52.58 -41.77
C ALA A 116 28.74 -51.08 -42.03
N LYS A 117 28.57 -50.69 -43.30
CA LYS A 117 28.33 -49.28 -43.67
C LYS A 117 27.01 -48.73 -43.09
N ASN A 118 25.94 -49.52 -43.12
CA ASN A 118 24.67 -49.12 -42.52
C ASN A 118 24.78 -48.98 -40.99
N SER A 119 25.53 -49.85 -40.33
CA SER A 119 25.77 -49.77 -38.89
C SER A 119 26.54 -48.49 -38.51
N GLU A 120 27.56 -48.12 -39.29
CA GLU A 120 28.34 -46.90 -39.10
C GLU A 120 27.48 -45.64 -39.32
N LEU A 121 26.67 -45.63 -40.38
CA LEU A 121 25.75 -44.54 -40.66
C LEU A 121 24.69 -44.39 -39.55
N ASN A 122 24.12 -45.50 -39.07
CA ASN A 122 23.16 -45.48 -37.96
C ASN A 122 23.80 -44.97 -36.67
N ALA A 123 25.02 -45.40 -36.36
CA ALA A 123 25.77 -44.90 -35.20
C ALA A 123 26.02 -43.38 -35.31
N ALA A 124 26.40 -42.89 -36.50
CA ALA A 124 26.61 -41.47 -36.74
C ALA A 124 25.31 -40.66 -36.66
N ILE A 125 24.18 -41.21 -37.12
CA ILE A 125 22.85 -40.59 -37.00
C ILE A 125 22.47 -40.48 -35.52
N LEU A 126 22.56 -41.57 -34.76
CA LEU A 126 22.25 -41.58 -33.33
C LEU A 126 23.10 -40.57 -32.55
N GLN A 127 24.40 -40.48 -32.87
CA GLN A 127 25.27 -39.49 -32.24
C GLN A 127 24.85 -38.05 -32.56
N LYS A 128 24.45 -37.78 -33.81
CA LYS A 128 23.98 -36.45 -34.22
C LYS A 128 22.63 -36.11 -33.61
N GLU A 129 21.71 -37.07 -33.51
CA GLU A 129 20.42 -36.91 -32.84
C GLU A 129 20.59 -36.60 -31.36
N ALA A 130 21.45 -37.34 -30.65
CA ALA A 130 21.77 -37.07 -29.25
C ALA A 130 22.35 -35.66 -29.05
N LYS A 131 23.24 -35.21 -29.95
CA LYS A 131 23.78 -33.83 -29.93
C LYS A 131 22.70 -32.79 -30.22
N ALA A 132 21.82 -33.04 -31.18
CA ALA A 132 20.72 -32.13 -31.51
C ALA A 132 19.76 -31.98 -30.33
N GLU A 133 19.46 -33.07 -29.64
CA GLU A 133 18.59 -33.04 -28.46
C GLU A 133 19.23 -32.30 -27.28
N ALA A 134 20.51 -32.53 -27.02
CA ALA A 134 21.26 -31.77 -26.02
C ALA A 134 21.30 -30.26 -26.34
N LEU A 135 21.38 -29.89 -27.62
CA LEU A 135 21.31 -28.49 -28.05
C LEU A 135 19.91 -27.89 -27.88
N ARG A 136 18.85 -28.64 -28.21
CA ARG A 136 17.46 -28.21 -27.97
C ARG A 136 17.19 -27.96 -26.49
N GLN A 137 17.65 -28.87 -25.63
CA GLN A 137 17.52 -28.71 -24.18
C GLN A 137 18.23 -27.44 -23.70
N LYS A 138 19.49 -27.25 -24.10
CA LYS A 138 20.24 -26.02 -23.76
C LYS A 138 19.54 -24.75 -24.26
N LEU A 139 18.96 -24.79 -25.45
CA LEU A 139 18.25 -23.64 -26.01
C LEU A 139 16.98 -23.34 -25.20
N SER A 140 16.22 -24.38 -24.84
CA SER A 140 15.03 -24.24 -23.98
C SER A 140 15.38 -23.68 -22.59
N ASP A 141 16.45 -24.18 -21.96
CA ASP A 141 16.92 -23.70 -20.67
C ASP A 141 17.30 -22.21 -20.77
N ARG A 142 18.02 -21.81 -21.82
CA ARG A 142 18.41 -20.41 -22.06
C ARG A 142 17.22 -19.49 -22.36
N GLU A 143 16.23 -19.96 -23.10
CA GLU A 143 14.98 -19.21 -23.30
C GLU A 143 14.24 -18.96 -21.98
N SER A 144 14.23 -19.96 -21.08
CA SER A 144 13.62 -19.81 -19.76
C SER A 144 14.37 -18.80 -18.89
N GLU A 145 15.71 -18.84 -18.91
CA GLU A 145 16.58 -17.89 -18.19
C GLU A 145 16.41 -16.46 -18.73
N LEU A 146 16.29 -16.30 -20.05
CA LEU A 146 16.06 -15.01 -20.69
C LEU A 146 14.70 -14.43 -20.31
N LYS A 147 13.63 -15.25 -20.31
CA LYS A 147 12.30 -14.81 -19.84
C LYS A 147 12.33 -14.35 -18.39
N ARG A 148 12.99 -15.13 -17.50
CA ARG A 148 13.14 -14.75 -16.09
C ARG A 148 13.86 -13.41 -15.94
N THR A 149 14.99 -13.26 -16.62
CA THR A 149 15.79 -12.01 -16.60
C THR A 149 14.99 -10.82 -17.13
N GLN A 150 14.15 -11.02 -18.15
CA GLN A 150 13.28 -9.99 -18.68
C GLN A 150 12.19 -9.57 -17.67
N SER A 151 11.61 -10.52 -16.92
CA SER A 151 10.67 -10.24 -15.84
C SER A 151 11.33 -9.48 -14.69
N GLU A 152 12.50 -9.91 -14.23
CA GLU A 152 13.28 -9.22 -13.19
C GLU A 152 13.60 -7.77 -13.62
N MET A 153 13.97 -7.56 -14.88
CA MET A 153 14.23 -6.21 -15.40
C MET A 153 12.99 -5.32 -15.44
N GLN A 154 11.81 -5.88 -15.71
CA GLN A 154 10.55 -5.13 -15.66
C GLN A 154 10.18 -4.74 -14.23
N GLU A 155 10.39 -5.64 -13.27
CA GLU A 155 10.19 -5.39 -11.85
C GLU A 155 11.09 -4.25 -11.35
N VAL A 156 12.39 -4.33 -11.63
CA VAL A 156 13.36 -3.27 -11.28
C VAL A 156 12.99 -1.92 -11.90
N ARG A 157 12.52 -1.89 -13.16
CA ARG A 157 12.02 -0.63 -13.77
C ARG A 157 10.77 -0.10 -13.07
N GLY A 158 9.89 -1.00 -12.60
CA GLY A 158 8.74 -0.66 -11.78
C GLY A 158 9.17 0.00 -10.47
N GLU A 159 10.11 -0.63 -9.76
CA GLU A 159 10.70 -0.10 -8.52
C GLU A 159 11.38 1.26 -8.74
N GLU A 160 12.17 1.42 -9.81
CA GLU A 160 12.81 2.70 -10.16
C GLU A 160 11.78 3.81 -10.33
N THR A 161 10.65 3.51 -10.98
CA THR A 161 9.55 4.46 -11.19
C THR A 161 8.88 4.85 -9.88
N GLN A 162 8.66 3.89 -8.99
CA GLN A 162 8.12 4.15 -7.65
C GLN A 162 9.09 4.98 -6.81
N LEU A 163 10.39 4.68 -6.85
CA LEU A 163 11.42 5.42 -6.14
C LEU A 163 11.49 6.88 -6.62
N LYS A 164 11.46 7.09 -7.94
CA LYS A 164 11.40 8.44 -8.55
C LYS A 164 10.15 9.23 -8.14
N LYS A 165 9.04 8.55 -7.88
CA LYS A 165 7.84 9.20 -7.34
C LYS A 165 8.02 9.57 -5.87
N ALA A 166 8.52 8.65 -5.05
CA ALA A 166 8.79 8.90 -3.63
C ALA A 166 9.78 10.06 -3.43
N VAL A 167 10.84 10.15 -4.25
CA VAL A 167 11.79 11.28 -4.21
C VAL A 167 11.09 12.60 -4.52
N ARG A 168 10.20 12.65 -5.53
CA ARG A 168 9.42 13.86 -5.86
C ARG A 168 8.49 14.26 -4.72
N ASP A 169 7.82 13.30 -4.10
CA ASP A 169 6.91 13.56 -2.97
C ASP A 169 7.69 14.06 -1.74
N LEU A 170 8.85 13.48 -1.44
CA LEU A 170 9.74 13.94 -0.37
C LEU A 170 10.28 15.35 -0.64
N GLN A 171 10.67 15.67 -1.88
CA GLN A 171 11.08 17.02 -2.26
C GLN A 171 9.96 18.04 -2.07
N LYS A 172 8.71 17.67 -2.42
CA LYS A 172 7.54 18.53 -2.19
C LYS A 172 7.33 18.77 -0.70
N LYS A 173 7.35 17.70 0.11
CA LYS A 173 7.20 17.80 1.58
C LYS A 173 8.30 18.64 2.21
N ASN A 174 9.54 18.54 1.71
CA ASN A 174 10.64 19.36 2.20
C ASN A 174 10.46 20.86 1.87
N ARG A 175 9.92 21.19 0.70
CA ARG A 175 9.56 22.58 0.36
C ARG A 175 8.45 23.11 1.27
N GLU A 176 7.42 22.30 1.52
CA GLU A 176 6.33 22.66 2.44
C GLU A 176 6.87 22.91 3.86
N LEU A 177 7.76 22.03 4.36
CA LEU A 177 8.42 22.22 5.65
C LEU A 177 9.31 23.47 5.71
N SER A 178 9.99 23.80 4.60
CA SER A 178 10.79 25.03 4.54
C SER A 178 9.91 26.28 4.63
N ILE A 179 8.74 26.27 3.98
CA ILE A 179 7.79 27.38 4.03
C ILE A 179 7.20 27.53 5.44
N THR A 180 6.81 26.42 6.08
CA THR A 180 6.27 26.48 7.44
C THR A 180 7.33 26.93 8.45
N HIS A 181 8.57 26.49 8.30
CA HIS A 181 9.69 26.99 9.12
C HIS A 181 9.88 28.51 8.96
N GLU A 182 9.81 29.03 7.73
CA GLU A 182 9.89 30.48 7.50
C GLU A 182 8.73 31.24 8.17
N ASP A 183 7.51 30.70 8.08
CA ASP A 183 6.34 31.31 8.74
C ASP A 183 6.47 31.32 10.26
N TYR A 184 6.89 30.21 10.86
CA TYR A 184 7.19 30.18 12.30
C TYR A 184 8.29 31.17 12.68
N GLY A 185 9.33 31.33 11.86
CA GLY A 185 10.36 32.36 12.05
C GLY A 185 9.76 33.77 12.09
N LYS A 186 8.82 34.09 11.20
CA LYS A 186 8.09 35.38 11.20
C LYS A 186 7.22 35.55 12.45
N GLN A 187 6.54 34.50 12.89
CA GLN A 187 5.73 34.53 14.11
C GLN A 187 6.58 34.78 15.36
N VAL A 188 7.73 34.10 15.47
CA VAL A 188 8.69 34.32 16.56
C VAL A 188 9.21 35.77 16.55
N ALA A 189 9.59 36.29 15.39
CA ALA A 189 10.04 37.69 15.27
C ALA A 189 8.96 38.70 15.73
N LYS A 190 7.69 38.44 15.38
CA LYS A 190 6.56 39.26 15.82
C LYS A 190 6.36 39.20 17.33
N LEU A 191 6.44 38.01 17.93
CA LEU A 191 6.32 37.83 19.37
C LEU A 191 7.46 38.52 20.12
N LEU A 192 8.70 38.41 19.65
CA LEU A 192 9.85 39.11 20.23
C LEU A 192 9.62 40.63 20.24
N LYS A 193 9.10 41.19 19.14
CA LYS A 193 8.75 42.62 19.08
C LYS A 193 7.67 42.99 20.10
N THR A 194 6.63 42.17 20.25
CA THR A 194 5.58 42.42 21.26
C THR A 194 6.14 42.37 22.69
N VAL A 195 7.06 41.45 22.99
CA VAL A 195 7.72 41.39 24.30
C VAL A 195 8.54 42.66 24.55
N GLU A 196 9.28 43.15 23.55
CA GLU A 196 10.05 44.40 23.63
C GLU A 196 9.16 45.62 23.89
N GLU A 197 8.02 45.71 23.18
CA GLU A 197 7.01 46.76 23.37
C GLU A 197 6.42 46.70 24.80
N MET A 198 6.08 45.50 25.29
CA MET A 198 5.57 45.32 26.67
C MET A 198 6.61 45.69 27.73
N GLN A 199 7.87 45.34 27.52
CA GLN A 199 8.96 45.70 28.43
C GLN A 199 9.14 47.23 28.49
N THR A 200 9.08 47.89 27.34
CA THR A 200 9.13 49.36 27.25
C THR A 200 7.96 50.01 27.99
N HIS A 201 6.74 49.50 27.79
CA HIS A 201 5.57 49.97 28.53
C HIS A 201 5.66 49.73 30.04
N GLY A 202 6.21 48.58 30.46
CA GLY A 202 6.47 48.29 31.87
C GLY A 202 7.41 49.33 32.51
N GLN A 203 8.51 49.68 31.83
CA GLN A 203 9.44 50.72 32.30
C GLN A 203 8.80 52.11 32.41
N GLN A 204 7.92 52.45 31.46
CA GLN A 204 7.15 53.69 31.51
C GLN A 204 6.20 53.71 32.72
N ALA A 205 5.43 52.64 32.92
CA ALA A 205 4.52 52.50 34.05
C ALA A 205 5.25 52.56 35.40
N GLU A 206 6.42 51.91 35.53
CA GLU A 206 7.27 52.02 36.73
C GLU A 206 7.70 53.46 37.01
N THR A 207 8.03 54.21 35.95
CA THR A 207 8.40 55.63 36.07
C THR A 207 7.22 56.48 36.53
N GLU A 208 6.02 56.24 36.00
CA GLU A 208 4.79 56.89 36.43
C GLU A 208 4.45 56.58 37.88
N ILE A 209 4.50 55.31 38.29
CA ILE A 209 4.29 54.89 39.68
C ILE A 209 5.27 55.61 40.62
N ARG A 210 6.54 55.71 40.22
CA ARG A 210 7.55 56.45 41.01
C ARG A 210 7.20 57.93 41.13
N ASN A 211 6.70 58.56 40.07
CA ASN A 211 6.28 59.96 40.10
C ASN A 211 5.05 60.15 41.01
N TYR A 212 4.02 59.31 40.88
CA TYR A 212 2.86 59.34 41.79
C TYR A 212 3.26 59.08 43.25
N GLY A 213 4.22 58.18 43.50
CA GLY A 213 4.78 57.96 44.84
C GLY A 213 5.41 59.23 45.44
N LYS A 214 6.10 60.03 44.63
CA LYS A 214 6.63 61.34 45.05
C LYS A 214 5.51 62.34 45.34
N GLU A 215 4.48 62.39 44.50
CA GLU A 215 3.32 63.27 44.70
C GLU A 215 2.56 62.93 45.99
N ILE A 216 2.28 61.64 46.25
CA ILE A 216 1.67 61.17 47.49
C ILE A 216 2.52 61.55 48.70
N SER A 217 3.85 61.42 48.59
CA SER A 217 4.77 61.81 49.66
C SER A 217 4.70 63.32 49.94
N ALA A 218 4.62 64.15 48.90
CA ALA A 218 4.46 65.59 49.03
C ALA A 218 3.09 65.95 49.66
N LEU A 219 2.01 65.27 49.25
CA LEU A 219 0.69 65.44 49.84
C LEU A 219 0.66 65.02 51.31
N ARG A 220 1.29 63.89 51.69
CA ARG A 220 1.43 63.47 53.09
C ARG A 220 2.15 64.52 53.93
N ARG A 221 3.24 65.11 53.43
CA ARG A 221 3.94 66.20 54.14
C ARG A 221 3.04 67.42 54.34
N LYS A 222 2.27 67.80 53.31
CA LYS A 222 1.28 68.89 53.44
C LYS A 222 0.24 68.56 54.50
N LEU A 223 -0.29 67.34 54.49
CA LEU A 223 -1.26 66.85 55.48
C LEU A 223 -0.69 66.85 56.90
N GLU A 224 0.57 66.43 57.09
CA GLU A 224 1.25 66.46 58.38
C GLU A 224 1.48 67.89 58.90
N ILE A 225 1.79 68.84 57.99
CA ILE A 225 1.87 70.27 58.32
C ILE A 225 0.48 70.77 58.74
N THR A 226 -0.58 70.43 58.01
CA THR A 226 -1.96 70.78 58.37
C THR A 226 -2.36 70.17 59.72
N ASP A 227 -2.02 68.92 59.98
CA ASP A 227 -2.29 68.24 61.26
C ASP A 227 -1.51 68.86 62.42
N ARG A 228 -0.28 69.35 62.19
CA ARG A 228 0.45 70.15 63.19
C ARG A 228 -0.22 71.48 63.45
N ILE A 229 -0.64 72.19 62.40
CA ILE A 229 -1.40 73.44 62.52
C ILE A 229 -2.71 73.22 63.29
N VAL A 230 -3.39 72.09 63.08
CA VAL A 230 -4.61 71.70 63.82
C VAL A 230 -4.31 71.30 65.27
N LYS A 231 -3.16 70.67 65.55
CA LYS A 231 -2.74 70.27 66.90
C LYS A 231 -2.16 71.42 67.73
N GLU A 232 -1.59 72.45 67.12
CA GLU A 232 -0.88 73.51 67.84
C GLU A 232 -1.75 74.65 68.36
N GLU A 233 -2.97 74.92 67.85
CA GLU A 233 -3.79 76.00 68.44
C GLU A 233 -5.30 75.74 68.46
N GLY A 234 -5.83 75.61 69.69
CA GLY A 234 -7.23 75.79 70.04
C GLY A 234 -7.71 77.25 70.02
N TYR A 235 -7.08 78.13 69.25
CA TYR A 235 -7.48 79.53 69.07
C TYR A 235 -7.65 79.80 67.56
N GLN A 236 -8.73 80.48 67.17
CA GLN A 236 -9.12 80.83 65.77
C GLN A 236 -10.03 79.85 65.01
N LYS A 237 -11.10 79.39 65.67
CA LYS A 237 -12.24 78.63 65.12
C LYS A 237 -13.10 79.36 64.05
N ARG A 238 -12.60 80.39 63.35
CA ARG A 238 -13.38 81.14 62.33
C ARG A 238 -12.70 81.30 60.96
N ALA A 239 -11.39 81.02 60.84
CA ALA A 239 -10.72 81.00 59.52
C ALA A 239 -10.88 79.65 58.80
N ALA A 240 -10.89 78.53 59.54
CA ALA A 240 -10.99 77.18 58.99
C ALA A 240 -12.37 76.85 58.37
N ILE A 241 -13.44 77.56 58.76
CA ILE A 241 -14.76 77.38 58.15
C ILE A 241 -14.80 78.02 56.75
N ALA A 242 -14.15 79.18 56.58
CA ALA A 242 -14.03 79.85 55.29
C ALA A 242 -13.10 79.10 54.32
N GLU A 243 -12.05 78.45 54.81
CA GLU A 243 -11.16 77.62 53.99
C GLU A 243 -11.79 76.25 53.66
N ALA A 244 -12.57 75.65 54.57
CA ALA A 244 -13.36 74.46 54.28
C ALA A 244 -14.50 74.74 53.28
N GLU A 245 -15.09 75.94 53.30
CA GLU A 245 -16.07 76.38 52.30
C GLU A 245 -15.40 76.73 50.96
N SER A 246 -14.20 77.31 50.94
CA SER A 246 -13.46 77.55 49.71
C SER A 246 -12.98 76.24 49.06
N LEU A 247 -12.56 75.25 49.85
CA LEU A 247 -12.23 73.91 49.39
C LEU A 247 -13.48 73.13 48.93
N ARG A 248 -14.62 73.25 49.62
CA ARG A 248 -15.90 72.69 49.14
C ARG A 248 -16.37 73.35 47.85
N LYS A 249 -16.13 74.66 47.68
CA LYS A 249 -16.41 75.39 46.44
C LYS A 249 -15.46 74.97 45.31
N GLN A 250 -14.17 74.81 45.57
CA GLN A 250 -13.20 74.28 44.62
C GLN A 250 -13.46 72.82 44.25
N ILE A 251 -13.93 71.99 45.18
CA ILE A 251 -14.34 70.61 44.91
C ILE A 251 -15.63 70.58 44.09
N ARG A 252 -16.59 71.50 44.32
CA ARG A 252 -17.78 71.63 43.47
C ARG A 252 -17.47 72.18 42.09
N GLU A 253 -16.58 73.15 41.96
CA GLU A 253 -16.12 73.70 40.68
C GLU A 253 -15.28 72.66 39.92
N GLN A 254 -14.40 71.90 40.60
CA GLN A 254 -13.70 70.76 39.99
C GLN A 254 -14.65 69.62 39.65
N ALA A 255 -15.65 69.32 40.47
CA ALA A 255 -16.68 68.33 40.16
C ALA A 255 -17.56 68.80 38.98
N GLU A 256 -17.89 70.09 38.85
CA GLU A 256 -18.56 70.65 37.67
C GLU A 256 -17.66 70.59 36.44
N ILE A 257 -16.36 70.86 36.56
CA ILE A 257 -15.39 70.72 35.47
C ILE A 257 -15.21 69.26 35.09
N TYR A 258 -15.19 68.33 36.05
CA TYR A 258 -15.13 66.88 35.82
C TYR A 258 -16.44 66.37 35.23
N THR A 259 -17.60 66.86 35.66
CA THR A 259 -18.92 66.49 35.13
C THR A 259 -19.14 67.09 33.74
N LYS A 260 -18.65 68.32 33.48
CA LYS A 260 -18.60 68.91 32.12
C LYS A 260 -17.57 68.20 31.24
N LYS A 261 -16.44 67.72 31.77
CA LYS A 261 -15.47 66.87 31.05
C LYS A 261 -16.00 65.46 30.83
N LEU A 262 -16.83 64.91 31.72
CA LEU A 262 -17.51 63.63 31.56
C LEU A 262 -18.67 63.75 30.55
N ALA A 263 -19.40 64.87 30.56
CA ALA A 263 -20.43 65.20 29.57
C ALA A 263 -19.84 65.54 28.19
N ALA A 264 -18.63 66.14 28.15
CA ALA A 264 -17.86 66.32 26.92
C ALA A 264 -17.21 65.00 26.45
N ALA A 265 -16.83 64.11 27.37
CA ALA A 265 -16.31 62.77 27.07
C ALA A 265 -17.42 61.75 26.71
N SER A 266 -18.66 61.98 27.14
CA SER A 266 -19.84 61.20 26.71
C SER A 266 -20.31 61.58 25.29
N GLN A 267 -19.74 62.62 24.68
CA GLN A 267 -19.95 62.95 23.26
C GLN A 267 -18.83 62.46 22.33
N GLN A 268 -17.78 61.80 22.85
CA GLN A 268 -16.75 61.20 22.00
C GLN A 268 -16.49 59.73 22.35
N GLY A 269 -17.47 58.89 21.99
CA GLY A 269 -17.19 57.55 21.49
C GLY A 269 -16.69 56.51 22.49
N ILE A 270 -16.92 56.66 23.79
CA ILE A 270 -16.58 55.61 24.77
C ILE A 270 -17.53 54.41 24.65
N GLU A 271 -18.83 54.62 24.37
CA GLU A 271 -19.73 53.50 24.04
C GLU A 271 -19.30 52.78 22.76
N ALA A 272 -18.88 53.53 21.74
CA ALA A 272 -18.34 52.96 20.50
C ALA A 272 -17.02 52.22 20.75
N LYS A 273 -16.10 52.77 21.55
CA LYS A 273 -14.81 52.14 21.88
C LYS A 273 -14.95 50.96 22.84
N HIS A 274 -15.93 50.96 23.74
CA HIS A 274 -16.22 49.81 24.60
C HIS A 274 -16.91 48.70 23.79
N ALA A 275 -17.87 49.05 22.93
CA ALA A 275 -18.46 48.11 21.98
C ALA A 275 -17.41 47.58 20.99
N GLU A 276 -16.46 48.40 20.54
CA GLU A 276 -15.38 48.03 19.63
C GLU A 276 -14.27 47.24 20.35
N PHE A 277 -14.00 47.51 21.62
CA PHE A 277 -13.13 46.69 22.47
C PHE A 277 -13.74 45.32 22.73
N LEU A 278 -15.05 45.25 23.05
CA LEU A 278 -15.77 43.99 23.18
C LEU A 278 -15.84 43.26 21.84
N LYS A 279 -16.01 43.98 20.71
CA LYS A 279 -15.97 43.41 19.36
C LYS A 279 -14.58 42.92 18.98
N GLN A 280 -13.51 43.64 19.34
CA GLN A 280 -12.12 43.23 19.15
C GLN A 280 -11.77 42.04 20.04
N GLN A 281 -12.22 42.00 21.29
CA GLN A 281 -12.00 40.85 22.16
C GLN A 281 -12.81 39.64 21.70
N ALA A 282 -14.05 39.84 21.25
CA ALA A 282 -14.83 38.78 20.60
C ALA A 282 -14.17 38.33 19.28
N GLN A 283 -13.58 39.23 18.50
CA GLN A 283 -12.83 38.88 17.28
C GLN A 283 -11.53 38.16 17.59
N LYS A 284 -10.79 38.54 18.64
CA LYS A 284 -9.59 37.84 19.09
C LYS A 284 -9.93 36.46 19.66
N ALA A 285 -11.02 36.34 20.41
CA ALA A 285 -11.54 35.06 20.88
C ALA A 285 -12.00 34.17 19.71
N ARG A 286 -12.71 34.74 18.71
CA ARG A 286 -13.10 34.03 17.49
C ARG A 286 -11.89 33.62 16.65
N ALA A 287 -10.93 34.52 16.42
CA ALA A 287 -9.69 34.23 15.70
C ALA A 287 -8.84 33.19 16.43
N TYR A 288 -8.84 33.18 17.77
CA TYR A 288 -8.21 32.13 18.57
C TYR A 288 -8.93 30.80 18.36
N VAL A 289 -10.26 30.76 18.43
CA VAL A 289 -11.07 29.57 18.14
C VAL A 289 -10.85 29.06 16.71
N ASP A 290 -10.78 29.96 15.72
CA ASP A 290 -10.54 29.66 14.30
C ASP A 290 -9.10 29.20 14.02
N SER A 291 -8.12 29.66 14.82
CA SER A 291 -6.72 29.23 14.73
C SER A 291 -6.47 27.85 15.33
N GLN A 292 -7.42 27.34 16.13
CA GLN A 292 -7.35 26.01 16.68
C GLN A 292 -7.91 25.01 15.65
N PRO A 293 -7.32 23.81 15.52
CA PRO A 293 -7.89 22.79 14.66
C PRO A 293 -9.36 22.53 15.04
N PRO A 294 -10.27 22.41 14.06
CA PRO A 294 -11.69 22.21 14.33
C PRO A 294 -11.87 20.92 15.15
N LEU A 295 -12.61 21.04 16.26
CA LEU A 295 -12.93 19.93 17.17
C LEU A 295 -13.89 18.91 16.54
N SER A 296 -14.58 19.30 15.47
CA SER A 296 -15.58 18.49 14.78
C SER A 296 -15.15 18.27 13.33
N PRO A 297 -15.47 17.10 12.74
CA PRO A 297 -15.54 16.97 11.29
C PRO A 297 -16.42 18.09 10.72
N ALA A 298 -16.02 18.70 9.60
CA ALA A 298 -16.80 19.77 8.97
C ALA A 298 -18.21 19.27 8.62
N LYS A 299 -19.25 19.85 9.23
CA LYS A 299 -20.65 19.50 8.95
C LYS A 299 -21.06 20.10 7.60
N THR A 300 -21.46 19.25 6.67
CA THR A 300 -21.92 19.60 5.34
C THR A 300 -23.45 19.74 5.25
N GLY A 301 -24.18 19.26 6.26
CA GLY A 301 -25.65 19.23 6.29
C GLY A 301 -26.24 18.21 5.32
N ARG A 302 -25.43 17.29 4.78
CA ARG A 302 -25.83 16.26 3.82
C ARG A 302 -25.62 14.89 4.43
N THR A 303 -26.49 13.94 4.12
CA THR A 303 -26.37 12.55 4.55
C THR A 303 -26.61 11.59 3.39
N SER A 304 -25.88 10.47 3.40
CA SER A 304 -26.09 9.33 2.50
C SER A 304 -26.98 8.24 3.12
N LEU A 305 -27.38 8.40 4.38
CA LEU A 305 -28.22 7.43 5.09
C LEU A 305 -29.66 7.46 4.59
N SER A 306 -30.24 6.28 4.38
CA SER A 306 -31.68 6.13 4.13
C SER A 306 -32.51 6.45 5.39
N THR A 307 -33.79 6.77 5.21
CA THR A 307 -34.72 7.00 6.33
C THR A 307 -34.77 5.84 7.32
N ALA A 308 -34.70 4.59 6.82
CA ALA A 308 -34.67 3.39 7.66
C ALA A 308 -33.38 3.30 8.49
N GLN A 309 -32.23 3.62 7.89
CA GLN A 309 -30.95 3.67 8.60
C GLN A 309 -30.94 4.79 9.65
N ILE A 310 -31.48 5.97 9.32
CA ILE A 310 -31.60 7.07 10.29
C ILE A 310 -32.45 6.64 11.49
N ALA A 311 -33.61 6.00 11.26
CA ALA A 311 -34.47 5.51 12.33
C ALA A 311 -33.79 4.42 13.20
N ALA A 312 -33.05 3.50 12.57
CA ALA A 312 -32.28 2.48 13.27
C ALA A 312 -31.15 3.09 14.11
N GLY A 313 -30.40 4.05 13.57
CA GLY A 313 -29.35 4.78 14.28
C GLY A 313 -29.89 5.60 15.44
N LYS A 314 -31.04 6.28 15.28
CA LYS A 314 -31.72 6.98 16.39
C LYS A 314 -32.13 6.03 17.52
N THR A 315 -32.65 4.86 17.18
CA THR A 315 -32.98 3.82 18.16
C THR A 315 -31.74 3.34 18.90
N ALA A 316 -30.64 3.10 18.19
CA ALA A 316 -29.38 2.71 18.81
C ALA A 316 -28.80 3.79 19.74
N LEU A 317 -28.88 5.08 19.39
CA LEU A 317 -28.50 6.19 20.27
C LEU A 317 -29.36 6.22 21.54
N SER A 318 -30.68 6.04 21.40
CA SER A 318 -31.59 5.98 22.55
C SER A 318 -31.25 4.81 23.49
N ASN A 319 -30.91 3.64 22.95
CA ASN A 319 -30.51 2.48 23.74
C ASN A 319 -29.16 2.69 24.44
N TRP A 320 -28.19 3.27 23.73
CA TRP A 320 -26.89 3.66 24.28
C TRP A 320 -27.05 4.64 25.45
N GLU A 321 -27.92 5.63 25.30
CA GLU A 321 -28.24 6.58 26.38
C GLU A 321 -28.97 5.90 27.54
N SER A 322 -29.95 5.05 27.26
CA SER A 322 -30.70 4.33 28.31
C SER A 322 -29.77 3.44 29.14
N ALA A 323 -28.75 2.85 28.52
CA ALA A 323 -27.71 2.10 29.22
C ALA A 323 -26.87 2.97 30.16
N TRP A 324 -26.60 4.24 29.79
CA TRP A 324 -25.95 5.21 30.68
C TRP A 324 -26.84 5.54 31.89
N GLN A 325 -28.11 5.89 31.63
CA GLN A 325 -29.04 6.30 32.69
C GLN A 325 -29.34 5.18 33.69
N SER A 326 -29.38 3.93 33.23
CA SER A 326 -29.57 2.75 34.08
C SER A 326 -28.30 2.32 34.84
N GLY A 327 -27.19 3.03 34.67
CA GLY A 327 -25.90 2.68 35.28
C GLY A 327 -25.25 1.42 34.71
N ASN A 328 -25.80 0.85 33.61
CA ASN A 328 -25.23 -0.34 32.97
C ASN A 328 -24.11 0.05 32.01
N LEU A 329 -22.96 0.38 32.59
CA LEU A 329 -21.82 0.90 31.84
C LEU A 329 -21.24 -0.13 30.85
N ASN A 330 -21.37 -1.43 31.11
CA ASN A 330 -20.90 -2.46 30.19
C ASN A 330 -21.72 -2.47 28.89
N VAL A 331 -23.05 -2.33 28.98
CA VAL A 331 -23.92 -2.20 27.79
C VAL A 331 -23.67 -0.86 27.10
N HIS A 332 -23.48 0.23 27.85
CA HIS A 332 -23.15 1.54 27.28
C HIS A 332 -21.86 1.49 26.47
N LEU A 333 -20.80 0.88 27.02
CA LEU A 333 -19.49 0.77 26.39
C LEU A 333 -19.49 -0.17 25.17
N ALA A 334 -20.42 -1.13 25.08
CA ALA A 334 -20.54 -2.05 23.94
C ALA A 334 -20.90 -1.35 22.61
N TYR A 335 -21.46 -0.13 22.67
CA TYR A 335 -21.74 0.68 21.48
C TYR A 335 -20.49 1.34 20.91
N TYR A 336 -19.37 1.41 21.63
CA TYR A 336 -18.14 2.03 21.12
C TYR A 336 -17.34 1.04 20.27
N GLY A 337 -16.97 1.48 19.07
CA GLY A 337 -16.08 0.72 18.19
C GLY A 337 -14.66 0.59 18.78
N PRO A 338 -13.85 -0.34 18.25
CA PRO A 338 -12.49 -0.59 18.77
C PRO A 338 -11.56 0.62 18.65
N ASN A 339 -11.78 1.46 17.62
CA ASN A 339 -10.97 2.66 17.35
C ASN A 339 -11.68 3.95 17.77
N ALA A 340 -12.69 3.87 18.64
CA ALA A 340 -13.40 5.06 19.08
C ALA A 340 -12.47 5.99 19.86
N ALA A 341 -12.55 7.28 19.58
CA ALA A 341 -11.78 8.32 20.27
C ALA A 341 -12.68 9.51 20.57
N ALA A 342 -12.34 10.24 21.64
CA ALA A 342 -13.03 11.48 21.96
C ALA A 342 -12.09 12.69 22.00
N ASP A 343 -12.59 13.82 21.51
CA ASP A 343 -11.94 15.12 21.68
C ASP A 343 -12.56 15.79 22.91
N LYS A 344 -11.76 15.89 23.97
CA LYS A 344 -12.18 16.42 25.27
C LYS A 344 -11.68 17.85 25.45
N VAL A 345 -12.61 18.74 25.78
CA VAL A 345 -12.35 20.13 26.11
C VAL A 345 -12.88 20.41 27.50
N VAL A 346 -11.98 20.78 28.42
CA VAL A 346 -12.33 21.22 29.78
C VAL A 346 -12.16 22.72 29.87
N ILE A 347 -13.20 23.40 30.37
CA ILE A 347 -13.28 24.85 30.47
C ILE A 347 -13.43 25.21 31.94
N ARG A 348 -12.42 25.87 32.49
CA ARG A 348 -12.37 26.35 33.87
C ARG A 348 -11.87 27.78 33.89
N GLU A 349 -12.62 28.70 34.51
CA GLU A 349 -12.20 30.10 34.70
C GLU A 349 -11.68 30.76 33.40
N SER A 350 -12.41 30.56 32.29
CA SER A 350 -12.05 31.06 30.95
C SER A 350 -10.75 30.49 30.34
N LYS A 351 -10.19 29.40 30.90
CA LYS A 351 -9.11 28.64 30.29
C LYS A 351 -9.66 27.35 29.66
N GLU A 352 -9.27 27.10 28.41
CA GLU A 352 -9.59 25.86 27.70
C GLU A 352 -8.41 24.90 27.75
N GLN A 353 -8.65 23.65 28.13
CA GLN A 353 -7.70 22.55 28.00
C GLN A 353 -8.26 21.51 27.04
N ARG A 354 -7.55 21.28 25.94
CA ARG A 354 -7.93 20.33 24.89
C ARG A 354 -7.04 19.10 24.98
N SER A 355 -7.65 17.94 24.91
CA SER A 355 -6.97 16.64 24.92
C SER A 355 -7.74 15.66 24.06
N LYS A 356 -7.03 14.81 23.33
CA LYS A 356 -7.62 13.68 22.62
C LYS A 356 -7.47 12.44 23.48
N ILE A 357 -8.57 11.74 23.73
CA ILE A 357 -8.59 10.52 24.53
C ILE A 357 -8.92 9.32 23.64
N ASP A 358 -8.12 8.26 23.78
CA ASP A 358 -8.32 7.00 23.06
C ASP A 358 -9.43 6.15 23.71
N ARG A 359 -9.72 4.98 23.12
CA ARG A 359 -10.78 4.07 23.59
C ARG A 359 -10.61 3.67 25.05
N GLN A 360 -9.40 3.36 25.50
CA GLN A 360 -9.15 2.88 26.87
C GLN A 360 -9.30 4.02 27.88
N GLN A 361 -8.75 5.19 27.54
CA GLN A 361 -8.91 6.41 28.34
C GLN A 361 -10.37 6.82 28.42
N LEU A 362 -11.10 6.75 27.30
CA LEU A 362 -12.54 7.01 27.22
C LEU A 362 -13.33 6.11 28.17
N GLU A 363 -13.04 4.80 28.23
CA GLU A 363 -13.69 3.90 29.19
C GLU A 363 -13.45 4.36 30.62
N SER A 364 -12.19 4.58 30.98
CA SER A 364 -11.80 4.99 32.32
C SER A 364 -12.50 6.29 32.72
N GLU A 365 -12.50 7.29 31.84
CA GLU A 365 -13.16 8.56 32.09
C GLU A 365 -14.68 8.43 32.18
N LEU A 366 -15.32 7.63 31.32
CA LEU A 366 -16.76 7.36 31.42
C LEU A 366 -17.12 6.66 32.73
N ARG A 367 -16.26 5.76 33.24
CA ARG A 367 -16.45 5.13 34.56
C ARG A 367 -16.41 6.19 35.68
N GLN A 368 -15.44 7.10 35.61
CA GLN A 368 -15.32 8.20 36.58
C GLN A 368 -16.50 9.16 36.51
N MET A 369 -16.89 9.57 35.30
CA MET A 369 -18.07 10.43 35.09
C MET A 369 -19.34 9.76 35.58
N GLY A 370 -19.48 8.44 35.37
CA GLY A 370 -20.65 7.65 35.76
C GLY A 370 -20.75 7.38 37.27
N ALA A 371 -19.68 7.63 38.03
CA ALA A 371 -19.72 7.57 39.49
C ALA A 371 -20.49 8.75 40.12
N HIS A 372 -20.88 9.74 39.31
CA HIS A 372 -21.58 10.93 39.75
C HIS A 372 -23.00 11.00 39.18
N ALA A 373 -23.93 11.54 39.97
CA ALA A 373 -25.30 11.75 39.53
C ALA A 373 -25.37 12.95 38.58
N TRP A 374 -25.49 12.67 37.28
CA TRP A 374 -25.70 13.68 36.25
C TRP A 374 -27.19 13.82 35.93
N THR A 375 -27.67 15.06 35.87
CA THR A 375 -29.04 15.40 35.46
C THR A 375 -29.05 15.73 33.98
N LYS A 376 -30.02 15.16 33.25
CA LYS A 376 -30.20 15.42 31.82
C LYS A 376 -30.93 16.75 31.62
N VAL A 377 -30.31 17.67 30.87
CA VAL A 377 -30.85 19.01 30.60
C VAL A 377 -31.45 19.09 29.20
N LYS A 378 -30.70 18.69 28.17
CA LYS A 378 -31.13 18.79 26.78
C LYS A 378 -30.62 17.61 25.97
N ILE A 379 -31.45 17.14 25.03
CA ILE A 379 -31.02 16.18 24.00
C ILE A 379 -31.48 16.64 22.64
N ASP A 380 -30.59 16.49 21.68
CA ASP A 380 -30.83 16.72 20.27
C ASP A 380 -30.29 15.56 19.44
N THR A 381 -30.74 15.44 18.19
CA THR A 381 -30.25 14.42 17.28
C THR A 381 -30.16 14.96 15.86
N GLU A 382 -28.97 14.87 15.30
CA GLU A 382 -28.64 15.32 13.95
C GLU A 382 -28.22 14.13 13.08
N VAL A 383 -28.10 14.36 11.78
CA VAL A 383 -27.59 13.38 10.82
C VAL A 383 -26.61 14.07 9.89
N GLU A 384 -25.43 13.48 9.71
CA GLU A 384 -24.35 14.04 8.89
C GLU A 384 -23.58 12.91 8.22
N SER A 385 -23.38 13.01 6.91
CA SER A 385 -22.70 12.00 6.09
C SER A 385 -23.30 10.59 6.35
N GLU A 386 -22.50 9.64 6.85
CA GLU A 386 -22.92 8.28 7.19
C GLU A 386 -23.20 8.10 8.70
N SER A 387 -23.32 9.20 9.44
CA SER A 387 -23.47 9.19 10.90
C SER A 387 -24.81 9.74 11.36
N VAL A 388 -25.36 9.11 12.39
CA VAL A 388 -26.38 9.71 13.26
C VAL A 388 -25.66 10.26 14.48
N ILE A 389 -25.93 11.53 14.79
CA ILE A 389 -25.22 12.29 15.84
C ILE A 389 -26.17 12.54 17.01
N GLY A 390 -25.82 12.09 18.20
CA GLY A 390 -26.54 12.42 19.43
C GLY A 390 -25.86 13.57 20.16
N ILE A 391 -26.60 14.61 20.52
CA ILE A 391 -26.09 15.73 21.31
C ILE A 391 -26.78 15.71 22.67
N GLN A 392 -26.02 15.60 23.75
CA GLN A 392 -26.54 15.55 25.11
C GLN A 392 -25.90 16.61 25.97
N GLN A 393 -26.72 17.33 26.75
CA GLN A 393 -26.26 18.24 27.78
C GLN A 393 -26.68 17.67 29.15
N LEU A 394 -25.67 17.45 29.98
CA LEU A 394 -25.79 16.94 31.34
C LEU A 394 -25.33 18.03 32.32
N SER A 395 -25.96 18.13 33.48
CA SER A 395 -25.55 19.04 34.56
C SER A 395 -25.40 18.31 35.88
N ARG A 396 -24.52 18.80 36.74
CA ARG A 396 -24.33 18.29 38.09
C ARG A 396 -24.04 19.45 39.04
N LEU A 397 -24.74 19.50 40.16
CA LEU A 397 -24.45 20.44 41.24
C LEU A 397 -23.09 20.10 41.90
N VAL A 398 -22.22 21.10 42.03
CA VAL A 398 -20.88 20.97 42.63
C VAL A 398 -20.81 21.69 43.97
N ALA A 399 -21.36 22.89 44.06
CA ALA A 399 -21.47 23.64 45.30
C ALA A 399 -22.88 24.23 45.43
N PRO A 400 -23.64 23.90 46.49
CA PRO A 400 -24.91 24.58 46.75
C PRO A 400 -24.65 26.06 47.09
N ALA A 401 -25.65 26.91 46.87
CA ALA A 401 -25.62 28.29 47.34
C ALA A 401 -25.44 28.30 48.87
N ALA A 402 -24.44 29.04 49.35
CA ALA A 402 -24.16 29.14 50.78
C ALA A 402 -25.19 30.02 51.52
N ASP A 403 -25.73 31.03 50.84
CA ASP A 403 -26.74 31.98 51.32
C ASP A 403 -27.53 32.59 50.16
N GLU A 404 -28.48 33.49 50.45
CA GLU A 404 -29.34 34.17 49.46
C GLU A 404 -28.59 35.05 48.45
N ASN A 405 -27.33 35.40 48.72
CA ASN A 405 -26.49 36.23 47.85
C ASN A 405 -25.45 35.40 47.06
N ALA A 406 -25.36 34.10 47.30
CA ALA A 406 -24.42 33.20 46.64
C ALA A 406 -25.12 32.38 45.53
N THR A 407 -24.46 32.20 44.39
CA THR A 407 -24.97 31.37 43.31
C THR A 407 -24.49 29.92 43.44
N ALA A 408 -25.38 28.96 43.24
CA ALA A 408 -25.01 27.55 43.15
C ALA A 408 -24.10 27.32 41.92
N LEU A 409 -23.10 26.44 42.07
CA LEU A 409 -22.16 26.12 41.01
C LEU A 409 -22.42 24.73 40.46
N TYR A 410 -22.41 24.63 39.13
CA TYR A 410 -22.66 23.40 38.39
C TYR A 410 -21.49 23.05 37.47
N ASN A 411 -21.30 21.75 37.25
CA ASN A 411 -20.57 21.27 36.09
C ASN A 411 -21.57 20.98 34.97
N ILE A 412 -21.27 21.43 33.77
CA ILE A 412 -22.06 21.15 32.56
C ILE A 412 -21.20 20.29 31.64
N TRP A 413 -21.74 19.17 31.20
CA TRP A 413 -21.07 18.28 30.27
C TRP A 413 -21.91 18.12 29.01
N ILE A 414 -21.39 18.61 27.89
CA ILE A 414 -21.98 18.45 26.57
C ILE A 414 -21.24 17.33 25.86
N ARG A 415 -21.99 16.36 25.34
CA ARG A 415 -21.51 15.21 24.59
C ARG A 415 -22.10 15.27 23.19
N GLU A 416 -21.25 15.22 22.18
CA GLU A 416 -21.67 15.06 20.79
C GLU A 416 -21.12 13.72 20.28
N VAL A 417 -22.00 12.78 19.98
CA VAL A 417 -21.68 11.36 19.81
C VAL A 417 -21.98 10.95 18.38
N TRP A 418 -20.95 10.52 17.64
CA TRP A 418 -21.03 10.17 16.24
C TRP A 418 -21.09 8.66 16.05
N MET A 419 -22.22 8.18 15.54
CA MET A 419 -22.49 6.76 15.39
C MET A 419 -22.76 6.40 13.94
N HIS A 420 -22.08 5.38 13.43
CA HIS A 420 -22.24 4.89 12.06
C HIS A 420 -22.50 3.38 12.05
N GLN A 421 -23.01 2.88 10.94
CA GLN A 421 -23.34 1.47 10.77
C GLN A 421 -22.08 0.66 10.42
N VAL A 422 -21.76 -0.35 11.22
CA VAL A 422 -20.66 -1.31 11.01
C VAL A 422 -21.25 -2.71 10.92
N GLY A 423 -21.42 -3.21 9.69
CA GLY A 423 -22.17 -4.45 9.45
C GLY A 423 -23.64 -4.28 9.81
N ASN A 424 -24.13 -5.11 10.73
CA ASN A 424 -25.52 -5.04 11.22
C ASN A 424 -25.68 -4.18 12.49
N ASP A 425 -24.58 -3.72 13.08
CA ASP A 425 -24.59 -2.96 14.32
C ASP A 425 -24.31 -1.48 14.09
N TRP A 426 -24.81 -0.65 15.00
CA TRP A 426 -24.43 0.75 15.07
C TRP A 426 -23.35 0.95 16.12
N LYS A 427 -22.24 1.58 15.73
CA LYS A 427 -21.08 1.78 16.60
C LYS A 427 -20.68 3.25 16.64
N ILE A 428 -20.32 3.71 17.83
CA ILE A 428 -19.74 5.02 18.06
C ILE A 428 -18.28 4.95 17.67
N HIS A 429 -17.87 5.81 16.75
CA HIS A 429 -16.48 5.89 16.29
C HIS A 429 -15.81 7.18 16.75
N HIS A 430 -16.59 8.19 17.11
CA HIS A 430 -16.08 9.47 17.54
C HIS A 430 -17.02 10.15 18.53
N GLU A 431 -16.47 10.87 19.51
CA GLU A 431 -17.24 11.67 20.46
C GLU A 431 -16.52 13.01 20.74
N ILE A 432 -17.27 14.04 21.07
CA ILE A 432 -16.72 15.34 21.47
C ILE A 432 -17.30 15.71 22.83
N TRP A 433 -16.42 16.02 23.78
CA TRP A 433 -16.80 16.40 25.14
C TRP A 433 -16.45 17.86 25.37
N LYS A 434 -17.43 18.64 25.80
CA LYS A 434 -17.22 19.99 26.34
C LYS A 434 -17.68 20.00 27.78
N ILE A 435 -16.73 20.13 28.70
CA ILE A 435 -16.97 20.10 30.14
C ILE A 435 -16.69 21.50 30.68
N PHE A 436 -17.74 22.17 31.14
CA PHE A 436 -17.65 23.44 31.83
C PHE A 436 -17.69 23.17 33.32
N GLU A 437 -16.69 23.65 34.05
CA GLU A 437 -16.60 23.48 35.48
C GLU A 437 -16.95 24.77 36.22
N ASN A 438 -17.64 24.64 37.37
CA ASN A 438 -17.99 25.75 38.26
C ASN A 438 -18.78 26.87 37.57
N VAL A 439 -19.79 26.50 36.77
CA VAL A 439 -20.69 27.44 36.10
C VAL A 439 -21.78 27.88 37.08
N PRO A 440 -21.99 29.19 37.31
CA PRO A 440 -23.10 29.68 38.13
C PRO A 440 -24.46 29.39 37.47
N ASP A 441 -25.47 29.06 38.28
CA ASP A 441 -26.88 29.07 37.88
C ASP A 441 -27.31 30.52 37.56
N PHE A 442 -27.53 30.85 36.29
CA PHE A 442 -27.99 32.19 35.85
C PHE A 442 -29.43 32.15 35.36
#